data_AF-A0A940CRL9-F1
#
_entry.id   AF-A0A940CRL9-F1
#
_cell.length_a   1.000
_cell.length_b   1.000
_cell.length_c   1.000
_cell.angle_alpha   90.00
_cell.angle_beta   90.00
_cell.angle_gamma   90.00
#
_symmetry.space_group_name_H-M   'P 1'
#
loop_
_entity.id
_entity.type
_entity.pdbx_description
1 polymer ?
#
loop_
_entity_poly.entity_id
_entity_poly.type
_entity_poly.pdbx_seq_one_letter_code
_entity_poly.pdbx_strand_id
1 'polypeptide(L)'
;MLQKKIVILVLLIIFLTAGSQPAGAAQEAMQKIIAGYNLTLQEKHEEAAKLFEQAIKIDPMAFNGYTALGYALFELKKYDQAIEAFFKAKELFPHRPEPYNDL
;
A
#
# COMPACT_ATOMS: atom_id res chain seq x y z
N MET A 1 -30.91 -5.94 -32.40
CA MET A 1 -31.19 -5.25 -31.11
C MET A 1 -30.66 -6.00 -29.89
N LEU A 2 -30.56 -7.33 -29.91
CA LEU A 2 -30.11 -8.15 -28.77
C LEU A 2 -28.61 -8.00 -28.42
N GLN A 3 -27.71 -8.01 -29.41
CA GLN A 3 -26.26 -7.92 -29.15
C GLN A 3 -25.82 -6.56 -28.58
N LYS A 4 -26.44 -5.45 -29.01
CA LYS A 4 -26.13 -4.10 -28.47
C LYS A 4 -26.47 -3.99 -26.98
N LYS A 5 -27.55 -4.65 -26.53
CA LYS A 5 -27.95 -4.68 -25.11
C LYS A 5 -26.98 -5.51 -24.26
N ILE A 6 -26.48 -6.62 -24.81
CA ILE A 6 -25.48 -7.48 -24.13
C ILE A 6 -24.15 -6.72 -23.96
N VAL A 7 -23.68 -6.03 -25.00
CA VAL A 7 -22.44 -5.23 -24.92
C VAL A 7 -22.56 -4.11 -23.88
N ILE A 8 -23.69 -3.41 -23.84
CA ILE A 8 -23.94 -2.36 -22.84
C ILE A 8 -23.95 -2.94 -21.41
N LEU A 9 -24.57 -4.10 -21.21
CA LEU A 9 -24.61 -4.76 -19.91
C LEU A 9 -23.20 -5.20 -19.44
N VAL A 10 -22.39 -5.76 -20.35
CA VAL A 10 -21.00 -6.15 -20.06
C VAL A 10 -20.14 -4.93 -19.72
N LEU A 11 -20.28 -3.82 -20.45
CA LEU A 11 -19.57 -2.58 -20.15
C LEU A 11 -19.99 -1.99 -18.80
N LEU A 12 -21.28 -2.02 -18.46
CA LEU A 12 -21.78 -1.56 -17.16
C LEU A 12 -21.25 -2.43 -16.01
N ILE A 13 -21.14 -3.74 -16.19
CA ILE A 13 -20.56 -4.66 -15.19
C ILE A 13 -19.08 -4.37 -14.97
N ILE A 14 -18.31 -4.14 -16.04
CA ILE A 14 -16.88 -3.78 -15.94
C ILE A 14 -16.72 -2.46 -15.17
N PHE A 15 -17.55 -1.46 -15.45
CA PHE A 15 -17.57 -0.19 -14.71
C PHE A 15 -17.98 -0.35 -13.24
N LEU A 16 -18.90 -1.26 -12.93
CA LEU A 16 -19.30 -1.58 -11.55
C LEU A 16 -18.17 -2.29 -10.77
N THR A 17 -17.40 -3.17 -11.41
CA THR A 17 -16.29 -3.87 -10.75
C THR A 17 -15.02 -3.04 -10.63
N ALA A 18 -14.80 -2.08 -11.54
CA ALA A 18 -13.60 -1.24 -11.55
C ALA A 18 -13.57 -0.20 -10.40
N GLY A 19 -14.75 0.17 -9.86
CA GLY A 19 -14.86 1.16 -8.79
C GLY A 19 -14.83 0.60 -7.37
N SER A 20 -14.79 -0.73 -7.18
CA SER A 20 -15.04 -1.33 -5.86
C SER A 20 -14.32 -2.66 -5.62
N GLN A 21 -12.99 -2.71 -5.80
CA GLN A 21 -12.22 -3.83 -5.26
C GLN A 21 -11.14 -3.36 -4.29
N PRO A 22 -11.12 -3.85 -3.04
CA PRO A 22 -10.00 -3.64 -2.11
C PRO A 22 -8.66 -4.12 -2.71
N ALA A 23 -8.72 -5.07 -3.64
CA ALA A 23 -7.56 -5.51 -4.43
C ALA A 23 -6.96 -4.39 -5.31
N GLY A 24 -7.78 -3.47 -5.84
CA GLY A 24 -7.30 -2.36 -6.66
C GLY A 24 -6.52 -1.32 -5.86
N ALA A 25 -7.04 -0.94 -4.69
CA ALA A 25 -6.36 -0.02 -3.78
C ALA A 25 -5.05 -0.61 -3.23
N ALA A 26 -5.08 -1.87 -2.78
CA ALA A 26 -3.88 -2.58 -2.33
C ALA A 26 -2.83 -2.71 -3.46
N GLN A 27 -3.28 -2.98 -4.69
CA GLN A 27 -2.40 -3.04 -5.85
C GLN A 27 -1.78 -1.68 -6.17
N GLU A 28 -2.57 -0.59 -6.12
CA GLU A 28 -2.09 0.76 -6.37
C GLU A 28 -1.09 1.22 -5.29
N ALA A 29 -1.41 0.99 -4.01
CA ALA A 29 -0.50 1.24 -2.90
C ALA A 29 0.81 0.46 -3.07
N MET A 30 0.73 -0.82 -3.45
CA MET A 30 1.91 -1.65 -3.71
C MET A 30 2.77 -1.07 -4.84
N GLN A 31 2.18 -0.57 -5.93
CA GLN A 31 2.94 0.06 -7.02
C GLN A 31 3.69 1.30 -6.54
N LYS A 32 3.06 2.13 -5.71
CA LYS A 32 3.72 3.29 -5.08
C LYS A 32 4.88 2.88 -4.18
N ILE A 33 4.72 1.81 -3.41
CA ILE A 33 5.78 1.25 -2.56
C ILE A 33 6.96 0.76 -3.40
N ILE A 34 6.71 0.01 -4.48
CA ILE A 34 7.77 -0.46 -5.40
C ILE A 34 8.53 0.71 -6.00
N ALA A 35 7.82 1.75 -6.47
CA ALA A 35 8.45 2.95 -7.00
C ALA A 35 9.27 3.70 -5.93
N GLY A 36 8.79 3.76 -4.68
CA GLY A 36 9.52 4.34 -3.55
C GLY A 36 10.81 3.59 -3.23
N TYR A 37 10.81 2.26 -3.30
CA TYR A 37 12.03 1.47 -3.13
C TYR A 37 13.06 1.77 -4.23
N ASN A 38 12.63 1.90 -5.50
CA ASN A 38 13.53 2.26 -6.59
C ASN A 38 14.20 3.64 -6.39
N LEU A 39 13.51 4.58 -5.76
CA LEU A 39 14.07 5.89 -5.40
C LEU A 39 15.02 5.78 -4.20
N THR A 40 14.71 4.92 -3.23
CA THR A 40 15.59 4.66 -2.08
C THR A 40 16.93 4.08 -2.54
N LEU A 41 16.93 3.19 -3.53
CA LEU A 41 18.15 2.66 -4.15
C LEU A 41 18.99 3.72 -4.87
N GLN A 42 18.40 4.87 -5.19
CA GLN A 42 19.07 6.04 -5.77
C GLN A 42 19.41 7.10 -4.72
N GLU A 43 19.29 6.77 -3.43
CA GLU A 43 19.49 7.70 -2.29
C GLU A 43 18.54 8.91 -2.29
N LYS A 44 17.45 8.86 -3.06
CA LYS A 44 16.42 9.92 -3.14
C LYS A 44 15.37 9.74 -2.04
N HIS A 45 15.81 9.84 -0.79
CA HIS A 45 15.01 9.47 0.37
C HIS A 45 13.77 10.36 0.56
N GLU A 46 13.82 11.67 0.27
CA GLU A 46 12.62 12.54 0.35
C GLU A 46 11.54 12.17 -0.67
N GLU A 47 11.93 11.84 -1.91
CA GLU A 47 10.99 11.45 -2.95
C GLU A 47 10.40 10.06 -2.66
N ALA A 48 11.22 9.14 -2.15
CA ALA A 48 10.78 7.84 -1.68
C ALA A 48 9.73 7.97 -0.55
N ALA A 49 10.02 8.80 0.46
CA ALA A 49 9.11 9.05 1.58
C ALA A 49 7.72 9.53 1.10
N LYS A 50 7.68 10.46 0.13
CA LYS A 50 6.41 10.93 -0.46
C LYS A 50 5.61 9.80 -1.14
N LEU A 51 6.28 8.86 -1.82
CA LEU A 51 5.60 7.72 -2.44
C LEU A 51 5.06 6.75 -1.38
N PHE A 52 5.81 6.51 -0.31
CA PHE A 52 5.34 5.68 0.81
C PHE A 52 4.14 6.33 1.53
N GLU A 53 4.16 7.64 1.76
CA GLU A 53 3.01 8.38 2.30
C GLU A 53 1.78 8.31 1.38
N GLN A 54 1.98 8.36 0.06
CA GLN A 54 0.88 8.16 -0.90
C GLN A 54 0.32 6.74 -0.81
N ALA A 55 1.18 5.73 -0.73
CA ALA A 55 0.76 4.34 -0.57
C ALA A 55 -0.08 4.14 0.69
N ILE A 56 0.35 4.70 1.82
CA ILE A 56 -0.35 4.65 3.11
C ILE A 56 -1.72 5.35 3.04
N LYS A 57 -1.84 6.44 2.28
CA LYS A 57 -3.14 7.11 2.07
C LYS A 57 -4.11 6.27 1.23
N ILE A 58 -3.59 5.50 0.28
CA ILE A 58 -4.38 4.61 -0.57
C ILE A 58 -4.80 3.36 0.21
N ASP A 59 -3.85 2.74 0.90
CA ASP A 59 -4.07 1.57 1.76
C ASP A 59 -3.46 1.80 3.15
N PRO A 60 -4.27 2.26 4.12
CA PRO A 60 -3.82 2.47 5.50
C PRO A 60 -3.43 1.18 6.23
N MET A 61 -3.71 -0.01 5.69
CA MET A 61 -3.34 -1.29 6.28
C MET A 61 -2.02 -1.84 5.70
N ALA A 62 -1.40 -1.12 4.76
CA ALA A 62 -0.14 -1.52 4.11
C ALA A 62 1.06 -1.37 5.07
N PHE A 63 1.26 -2.37 5.94
CA PHE A 63 2.36 -2.38 6.92
C PHE A 63 3.75 -2.17 6.27
N ASN A 64 3.94 -2.70 5.05
CA ASN A 64 5.16 -2.52 4.26
C ASN A 64 5.39 -1.06 3.84
N GLY A 65 4.33 -0.29 3.60
CA GLY A 65 4.41 1.15 3.32
C GLY A 65 4.92 1.93 4.53
N TYR A 66 4.40 1.63 5.72
CA TYR A 66 4.88 2.23 6.97
C TYR A 66 6.32 1.85 7.30
N THR A 67 6.71 0.58 7.12
CA THR A 67 8.10 0.14 7.30
C THR A 67 9.04 0.90 6.37
N ALA A 68 8.69 1.01 5.09
CA ALA A 68 9.51 1.70 4.10
C ALA A 68 9.61 3.20 4.38
N LEU A 69 8.51 3.85 4.80
CA LEU A 69 8.51 5.23 5.25
C LEU A 69 9.44 5.43 6.46
N GLY A 70 9.39 4.52 7.44
CA GLY A 70 10.28 4.56 8.60
C GLY A 70 11.76 4.55 8.20
N TYR A 71 12.15 3.67 7.27
CA TYR A 71 13.52 3.64 6.75
C TYR A 71 13.90 4.93 6.03
N ALA A 72 13.06 5.42 5.12
CA ALA A 72 13.34 6.66 4.40
C ALA A 72 13.49 7.85 5.38
N LEU A 73 12.63 7.96 6.38
CA LEU A 73 12.73 9.01 7.40
C LEU A 73 13.98 8.88 8.27
N PHE A 74 14.42 7.65 8.55
CA PHE A 74 15.66 7.39 9.29
C PHE A 74 16.89 7.89 8.51
N GLU A 75 16.99 7.59 7.22
CA GLU A 75 18.07 8.10 6.35
C GLU A 75 18.06 9.64 6.28
N LEU A 76 16.87 10.25 6.31
CA LEU A 76 16.66 11.70 6.40
C LEU A 76 16.93 12.29 7.79
N LYS A 77 17.34 11.47 8.77
CA LYS A 77 17.58 11.87 10.16
C LYS A 77 16.35 12.42 10.88
N LYS A 78 15.14 12.08 10.40
CA LYS A 78 13.85 12.42 10.99
C LYS A 78 13.40 11.32 11.95
N TYR A 79 14.19 11.11 13.00
CA TYR A 79 14.11 9.91 13.84
C TYR A 79 12.77 9.75 14.55
N ASP A 80 12.17 10.82 15.08
CA ASP A 80 10.89 10.74 15.78
C ASP A 80 9.77 10.24 14.85
N GLN A 81 9.70 10.78 13.63
CA GLN A 81 8.73 10.37 12.63
C GLN A 81 8.99 8.94 12.12
N ALA A 82 10.27 8.56 12.01
CA ALA A 82 10.65 7.19 11.65
C ALA A 82 10.15 6.19 12.70
N ILE A 83 10.33 6.50 13.98
CA ILE A 83 9.86 5.70 15.11
C ILE A 83 8.34 5.54 15.05
N GLU A 84 7.59 6.62 14.85
CA GLU A 84 6.13 6.57 14.68
C GLU A 84 5.71 5.65 13.52
N ALA A 85 6.37 5.76 12.37
CA ALA A 85 6.09 4.91 11.21
C ALA A 85 6.37 3.44 11.50
N PHE A 86 7.49 3.11 12.15
CA PHE A 86 7.80 1.74 12.55
C PHE A 86 6.82 1.17 13.58
N PHE A 87 6.38 1.98 14.54
CA PHE A 87 5.34 1.57 15.49
C PHE A 87 4.03 1.24 14.77
N LYS A 88 3.61 2.07 13.81
CA LYS A 88 2.43 1.76 12.99
C LYS A 88 2.61 0.51 12.16
N ALA A 89 3.77 0.30 11.54
CA ALA A 89 4.06 -0.94 10.84
C ALA A 89 3.95 -2.17 11.74
N LYS A 90 4.42 -2.08 13.00
CA LYS A 90 4.33 -3.16 13.99
C LYS A 90 2.88 -3.44 14.43
N GLU A 91 2.07 -2.40 14.65
CA GLU A 91 0.64 -2.54 14.97
C GLU A 91 -0.14 -3.23 13.84
N LEU A 92 0.24 -2.95 12.60
CA LEU A 92 -0.40 -3.49 11.40
C LEU A 92 0.20 -4.81 10.92
N PHE A 93 1.35 -5.22 11.45
CA PHE A 93 1.99 -6.46 11.05
C PHE A 93 0.98 -7.58 11.21
N PRO A 94 0.71 -8.38 10.16
CA PRO A 94 -0.33 -9.39 10.22
C PRO A 94 -0.04 -10.26 11.45
N HIS A 95 -0.95 -10.21 12.43
CA HIS A 95 -0.96 -11.13 13.55
C HIS A 95 -1.03 -12.51 12.88
N ARG A 96 0.12 -13.17 12.68
CA ARG A 96 0.08 -14.61 12.43
C ARG A 96 -0.46 -15.15 13.75
N PRO A 97 -1.69 -15.70 13.81
CA PRO A 97 -1.99 -16.56 14.93
C PRO A 97 -0.91 -17.64 14.89
N GLU A 98 -0.11 -17.71 15.94
CA GLU A 98 0.83 -18.81 16.11
C GLU A 98 0.00 -20.10 15.98
N PRO A 99 0.35 -21.03 15.08
CA PRO A 99 -0.44 -22.23 14.85
C PRO A 99 -0.42 -23.25 16.02
N TYR A 100 0.04 -22.87 17.20
CA TYR A 100 0.21 -23.79 18.33
C TYR A 100 -0.10 -23.09 19.66
N ASN A 101 -1.38 -23.07 20.05
CA ASN A 101 -1.73 -22.92 21.47
C ASN A 101 -2.94 -23.79 21.87
N ASP A 102 -3.14 -24.92 21.18
CA ASP A 102 -4.01 -26.02 21.62
C ASP A 102 -3.15 -27.23 22.03
N LEU A 103 -2.36 -27.07 23.11
CA LEU A 103 -1.77 -28.19 23.87
C LEU A 103 -2.44 -28.26 25.25
#